data_AF-A0A7D5MD74-F1
#
_entry.id   AF-A0A7D5MD74-F1
#
_cell.length_a   1.000
_cell.length_b   1.000
_cell.length_c   1.000
_cell.angle_alpha   90.00
_cell.angle_beta   90.00
_cell.angle_gamma   90.00
#
_symmetry.space_group_name_H-M   'P 1'
#
loop_
_entity.id
_entity.type
_entity.pdbx_description
1 polymer ?
#
loop_
_entity_poly.entity_id
_entity_poly.type
_entity_poly.pdbx_seq_one_letter_code
_entity_poly.pdbx_strand_id
1 'polypeptide(L)' 'MGRTCRGICQMHKAEPVPNKIRYEIGQKRCTFCGIFLSLDDTRCVCCKAVLRTRARGKKN' A
#
# COMPACT_ATOMS: atom_id res chain seq x y z
N MET A 1 -16.24 -11.10 -10.05
CA MET A 1 -16.40 -10.24 -8.85
C MET A 1 -15.25 -9.24 -8.81
N GLY A 2 -15.55 -7.96 -9.03
CA GLY A 2 -14.53 -6.89 -9.13
C GLY A 2 -13.88 -6.57 -7.78
N ARG A 3 -12.65 -6.04 -7.82
CA ARG A 3 -11.96 -5.51 -6.64
C ARG A 3 -12.69 -4.23 -6.19
N THR A 4 -13.19 -4.20 -4.96
CA THR A 4 -13.86 -3.02 -4.38
C THR A 4 -13.19 -2.63 -3.07
N CYS A 5 -13.01 -1.33 -2.85
CA CYS A 5 -12.52 -0.82 -1.57
C CYS A 5 -13.70 -0.74 -0.59
N ARG A 6 -13.62 -1.48 0.52
CA ARG A 6 -14.58 -1.47 1.63
C ARG A 6 -14.16 -0.57 2.80
N GLY A 7 -13.09 0.21 2.68
CA GLY A 7 -12.58 1.07 3.76
C GLY A 7 -11.77 0.35 4.86
N ILE A 8 -11.71 -0.98 4.89
CA ILE A 8 -10.97 -1.77 5.90
C ILE A 8 -9.48 -1.36 6.00
N CYS A 9 -8.89 -1.00 4.87
CA CYS A 9 -7.50 -0.59 4.78
C CYS A 9 -7.20 0.75 5.52
N GLN A 10 -8.22 1.57 5.82
CA GLN A 10 -8.05 2.78 6.64
C GLN A 10 -7.64 2.45 8.09
N MET A 11 -8.12 1.33 8.63
CA MET A 11 -7.80 0.91 10.00
C MET A 11 -6.35 0.44 10.12
N HIS A 12 -5.78 -0.05 9.03
CA HIS A 12 -4.38 -0.46 8.92
C HIS A 12 -3.51 0.59 8.22
N LYS A 13 -4.03 1.82 8.08
CA LYS A 13 -3.33 2.90 7.41
C LYS A 13 -2.05 3.19 8.20
N ALA A 14 -0.95 3.23 7.47
CA ALA A 14 0.34 3.54 8.05
C ALA A 14 0.40 5.00 8.51
N GLU A 15 1.25 5.26 9.49
CA GLU A 15 1.43 6.61 10.02
C GLU A 15 1.92 7.59 8.94
N PRO A 16 1.49 8.87 9.00
CA PRO A 16 1.89 9.88 8.05
C PRO A 16 3.36 10.28 8.27
N VAL A 17 4.25 9.52 7.64
CA VAL A 17 5.69 9.80 7.67
C VAL A 17 6.15 10.50 6.37
N PRO A 18 7.30 11.20 6.38
CA PRO A 18 7.87 11.79 5.18
C PRO A 18 8.05 10.77 4.06
N ASN A 19 7.70 11.17 2.83
CA ASN A 19 7.62 10.28 1.67
C ASN A 19 8.96 9.60 1.32
N LYS A 20 10.08 10.18 1.78
CA LYS A 20 11.43 9.64 1.62
C LYS A 20 11.63 8.37 2.45
N ILE A 21 11.18 8.38 3.71
CA ILE A 21 11.35 7.25 4.63
C ILE A 21 10.24 6.20 4.51
N ARG A 22 9.10 6.51 3.87
CA ARG A 22 7.97 5.56 3.72
C ARG A 22 8.43 4.19 3.22
N TYR A 23 9.27 4.16 2.19
CA TYR A 23 9.78 2.91 1.64
C TYR A 23 10.89 2.28 2.50
N GLU A 24 11.67 3.10 3.23
CA GLU A 24 12.71 2.62 4.15
C GLU A 24 12.12 1.92 5.37
N ILE A 25 11.02 2.46 5.92
CA ILE A 25 10.32 1.85 7.05
C ILE A 25 9.38 0.69 6.63
N GLY A 26 9.41 0.30 5.35
CA GLY A 26 8.60 -0.82 4.85
C GLY A 26 7.12 -0.53 4.61
N GLN A 27 6.69 0.74 4.59
CA GLN A 27 5.31 1.06 4.22
C GLN A 27 5.04 0.74 2.75
N LYS A 28 3.87 0.17 2.48
CA LYS A 28 3.47 -0.29 1.16
C LYS A 28 2.24 0.46 0.69
N ARG A 29 2.25 0.93 -0.56
CA ARG A 29 1.12 1.66 -1.12
C ARG A 29 0.19 0.74 -1.91
N CYS A 30 -1.09 0.74 -1.57
CA CYS A 30 -2.08 0.04 -2.38
C CYS A 30 -2.30 0.77 -3.72
N THR A 31 -2.19 0.05 -4.84
CA THR A 31 -2.43 0.63 -6.19
C THR A 31 -3.89 0.97 -6.45
N PHE A 32 -4.82 0.32 -5.74
CA PHE A 32 -6.26 0.52 -5.92
C PHE A 32 -6.82 1.52 -4.91
N CYS A 33 -6.56 1.31 -3.62
CA CYS A 33 -7.04 2.21 -2.56
C CYS A 33 -6.22 3.50 -2.47
N GLY A 34 -5.01 3.55 -3.04
CA GLY A 34 -4.16 4.73 -3.06
C GLY A 34 -3.47 5.08 -1.73
N ILE A 35 -3.76 4.36 -0.66
CA ILE A 35 -3.23 4.61 0.69
C ILE A 35 -1.96 3.80 1.00
N PHE A 36 -1.20 4.26 1.99
CA PHE A 36 -0.07 3.55 2.56
C PHE A 36 -0.52 2.68 3.74
N LEU A 37 -0.01 1.46 3.77
CA LEU A 37 -0.31 0.42 4.74
C LEU A 37 1.01 -0.07 5.34
N SER A 38 1.06 -0.22 6.66
CA SER A 38 2.18 -0.82 7.39
C SER A 38 1.81 -2.28 7.67
N LEU A 39 1.82 -3.07 6.61
CA LEU A 39 1.48 -4.49 6.64
C LEU A 39 2.59 -5.30 5.99
N ASP A 40 2.95 -6.43 6.59
CA ASP A 40 3.90 -7.39 6.03
C ASP A 40 3.35 -8.12 4.80
N ASP A 41 2.04 -8.08 4.59
CA ASP A 41 1.40 -8.62 3.40
C ASP A 41 1.81 -7.91 2.10
N THR A 42 1.78 -8.66 0.99
CA THR A 42 2.00 -8.13 -0.37
C THR A 42 0.69 -7.66 -1.02
N ARG A 43 -0.46 -7.84 -0.35
CA ARG A 43 -1.79 -7.53 -0.87
C ARG A 43 -2.59 -6.70 0.14
N CYS A 44 -3.41 -5.80 -0.38
CA CYS A 44 -4.30 -5.00 0.44
C CYS A 44 -5.38 -5.88 1.09
N VAL A 45 -5.55 -5.76 2.40
CA VAL A 45 -6.61 -6.47 3.13
C VAL A 45 -8.03 -6.08 2.68
N CYS A 46 -8.17 -4.90 2.08
CA CYS A 46 -9.45 -4.33 1.67
C CYS A 46 -9.89 -4.76 0.25
N CYS A 47 -9.05 -4.48 -0.75
CA CYS A 47 -9.38 -4.71 -2.16
C CYS A 47 -8.58 -5.86 -2.80
N LYS A 48 -7.71 -6.53 -2.02
CA LYS A 48 -6.79 -7.59 -2.47
C LYS A 48 -5.86 -7.18 -3.62
N ALA A 49 -5.73 -5.88 -3.91
CA ALA A 49 -4.77 -5.36 -4.88
C ALA A 49 -3.34 -5.48 -4.33
N VAL A 50 -2.37 -5.68 -5.23
CA VAL A 50 -0.95 -5.79 -4.87
C VAL A 50 -0.45 -4.46 -4.30
N LEU A 51 0.21 -4.53 -3.15
CA LEU A 51 0.84 -3.39 -2.51
C LEU A 51 2.21 -3.13 -3.14
N ARG A 52 2.50 -1.87 -3.46
CA ARG A 52 3.81 -1.43 -3.94
C ARG A 52 4.73 -1.14 -2.78
N THR A 53 5.82 -1.90 -2.71
CA THR A 53 6.93 -1.76 -1.75
C THR A 53 8.10 -0.95 -2.30
N ARG A 54 8.13 -0.70 -3.61
CA ARG A 54 9.23 0.02 -4.27
C ARG A 54 8.68 1.06 -5.23
N ALA A 55 9.37 2.19 -5.32
CA ALA A 55 9.19 3.13 -6.42
C ALA A 55 9.47 2.41 -7.75
N ARG A 56 8.74 2.78 -8.81
CA ARG A 56 8.83 2.15 -10.14
C ARG A 56 10.20 2.46 -10.75
N GLY A 57 11.22 1.67 -10.41
CA GLY A 57 12.54 1.73 -11.04
C GLY A 57 12.46 1.11 -12.43
N LYS A 58 12.75 1.94 -13.44
CA LYS A 58 12.96 1.73 -14.90
C LYS A 58 12.52 0.39 -15.51
N LYS A 59 11.66 0.49 -16.53
CA LYS A 59 11.57 -0.49 -17.64
C LYS A 59 12.99 -0.73 -18.19
N ASN A 60 13.39 -1.98 -18.32
CA ASN A 60 14.32 -2.41 -19.37
C ASN A 60 13.48 -3.08 -20.46
#